data_AF-A0A524MIG8-F1
#
_entry.id   AF-A0A524MIG8-F1
#
_cell.length_a   1.000
_cell.length_b   1.000
_cell.length_c   1.000
_cell.angle_alpha   90.00
_cell.angle_beta   90.00
_cell.angle_gamma   90.00
#
_symmetry.space_group_name_H-M   'P 1'
#
loop_
_entity.id
_entity.type
_entity.pdbx_description
1 polymer ?
#
loop_
_entity_poly.entity_id
_entity_poly.type
_entity_poly.pdbx_seq_one_letter_code
_entity_poly.pdbx_strand_id
1 'polypeptide(L)'
;MCSDAEARWSEIRRRRHGRSSLGVAMRISSACLGPLGTNCYLIELEEGALLVDPAEDSPQLRALIGNRSIDVVVLTHGHFDHVGGAWISPETDIAMHRDDLRFVDEFFPDHGPIKRFVDDGDEILPGVQVLHLPGHSPGSIALRIDDCLFVGDVLFADSIGRTDLPGGSMDVMADSIRRLMALPGDFAVYPGHGESTTLACERDINPYVRMLR
;
A
#
# COMPACT_ATOMS: atom_id res chain seq x y z
N MET A 1 24.83 15.24 -4.55
CA MET A 1 24.39 13.91 -5.03
C MET A 1 22.98 13.58 -4.51
N CYS A 2 22.07 14.55 -4.59
CA CYS A 2 20.61 14.43 -4.38
C CYS A 2 19.90 15.46 -5.29
N SER A 3 20.51 15.82 -6.43
CA SER A 3 19.94 16.80 -7.38
C SER A 3 18.99 16.12 -8.37
N ASP A 4 19.28 14.87 -8.73
CA ASP A 4 18.44 14.10 -9.66
C ASP A 4 17.24 13.45 -8.96
N ALA A 5 17.36 13.20 -7.66
CA ALA A 5 16.23 12.77 -6.82
C ALA A 5 15.20 13.91 -6.68
N GLU A 6 15.61 15.16 -6.38
CA GLU A 6 14.69 16.31 -6.32
C GLU A 6 14.00 16.61 -7.67
N ALA A 7 14.72 16.44 -8.78
CA ALA A 7 14.16 16.58 -10.13
C ALA A 7 13.13 15.48 -10.44
N ARG A 8 13.43 14.22 -10.08
CA ARG A 8 12.48 13.09 -10.16
C ARG A 8 11.30 13.25 -9.20
N TRP A 9 11.51 13.77 -7.99
CA TRP A 9 10.46 14.12 -7.03
C TRP A 9 9.51 15.18 -7.58
N SER A 10 10.06 16.19 -8.28
CA SER A 10 9.29 17.21 -8.98
C SER A 10 8.51 16.63 -10.17
N GLU A 11 9.00 15.55 -10.80
CA GLU A 11 8.31 14.84 -11.87
C GLU A 11 7.20 13.90 -11.35
N ILE A 12 7.42 13.21 -10.24
CA ILE A 12 6.39 12.43 -9.52
C ILE A 12 5.29 13.38 -9.00
N ARG A 13 5.65 14.55 -8.46
CA ARG A 13 4.68 15.62 -8.11
C ARG A 13 3.92 16.16 -9.32
N ARG A 14 4.58 16.26 -10.49
CA ARG A 14 3.89 16.62 -11.76
C ARG A 14 2.96 15.50 -12.23
N ARG A 15 3.31 14.22 -12.04
CA ARG A 15 2.46 13.06 -12.33
C ARG A 15 1.25 12.95 -11.40
N ARG A 16 1.31 13.47 -10.16
CA ARG A 16 0.11 13.70 -9.31
C ARG A 16 -0.96 14.57 -10.00
N HIS A 17 -0.61 15.27 -11.09
CA HIS A 17 -1.49 16.17 -11.86
C HIS A 17 -1.30 16.02 -13.39
N GLY A 18 -0.71 14.92 -13.87
CA GLY A 18 -0.28 14.76 -15.26
C GLY A 18 -1.45 14.40 -16.19
N ARG A 19 -1.97 15.38 -16.94
CA ARG A 19 -2.95 15.16 -18.02
C ARG A 19 -2.37 14.26 -19.13
N SER A 20 -2.90 13.05 -19.31
CA SER A 20 -3.04 12.44 -20.63
C SER A 20 -4.31 12.99 -21.28
N SER A 21 -4.30 13.10 -22.61
CA SER A 21 -5.47 13.51 -23.38
C SER A 21 -6.31 12.27 -23.65
N LEU A 22 -7.50 12.21 -23.04
CA LEU A 22 -8.51 11.12 -23.01
C LEU A 22 -8.32 10.13 -21.84
N GLY A 23 -9.38 9.93 -21.03
CA GLY A 23 -9.45 9.01 -19.89
C GLY A 23 -9.10 9.67 -18.54
N VAL A 24 -9.73 9.27 -17.44
CA VAL A 24 -9.51 9.91 -16.12
C VAL A 24 -8.11 9.57 -15.61
N ALA A 25 -7.29 10.59 -15.37
CA ALA A 25 -5.95 10.42 -14.78
C ALA A 25 -6.06 9.92 -13.33
N MET A 26 -5.27 8.91 -12.97
CA MET A 26 -5.16 8.43 -11.58
C MET A 26 -4.81 9.60 -10.64
N ARG A 27 -5.57 9.74 -9.55
CA ARG A 27 -5.31 10.72 -8.49
C ARG A 27 -5.08 10.01 -7.17
N ILE A 28 -3.97 10.36 -6.51
CA ILE A 28 -3.58 9.82 -5.21
C ILE A 28 -3.66 10.93 -4.18
N SER A 29 -4.49 10.75 -3.16
CA SER A 29 -4.54 11.56 -1.94
C SER A 29 -4.13 10.69 -0.77
N SER A 30 -3.50 11.26 0.25
CA SER A 30 -3.08 10.49 1.43
C SER A 30 -3.25 11.27 2.72
N ALA A 31 -3.41 10.54 3.81
CA ALA A 31 -3.36 11.07 5.17
C ALA A 31 -2.54 10.12 6.06
N CYS A 32 -1.73 10.71 6.93
CA CYS A 32 -1.06 9.99 8.00
C CYS A 32 -2.02 9.91 9.20
N LEU A 33 -2.37 8.70 9.62
CA LEU A 33 -3.44 8.39 10.56
C LEU A 33 -2.90 7.63 11.78
N GLY A 34 -3.60 7.78 12.91
CA GLY A 34 -3.29 7.04 14.13
C GLY A 34 -1.94 7.40 14.79
N PRO A 35 -1.66 6.79 15.95
CA PRO A 35 -0.45 7.06 16.72
C PRO A 35 0.83 6.48 16.11
N LEU A 36 0.71 5.47 15.22
CA LEU A 36 1.84 4.86 14.51
C LEU A 36 2.15 5.53 13.18
N GLY A 37 1.37 6.55 12.80
CA GLY A 37 1.61 7.34 11.61
C GLY A 37 1.46 6.53 10.32
N THR A 38 0.39 5.76 10.23
CA THR A 38 0.07 4.92 9.07
C THR A 38 -0.40 5.78 7.91
N ASN A 39 0.16 5.56 6.74
CA ASN A 39 -0.25 6.18 5.50
C ASN A 39 -1.50 5.50 4.96
N CYS A 40 -2.63 6.18 5.04
CA CYS A 40 -3.84 5.80 4.32
C CYS A 40 -3.87 6.51 2.96
N TYR A 41 -4.23 5.78 1.90
CA TYR A 41 -4.29 6.30 0.53
C TYR A 41 -5.72 6.23 -0.01
N LEU A 42 -6.19 7.34 -0.58
CA LEU A 42 -7.35 7.38 -1.46
C LEU A 42 -6.86 7.46 -2.91
N ILE A 43 -7.18 6.43 -3.69
CA ILE A 43 -6.75 6.29 -5.08
C ILE A 43 -7.99 6.37 -5.96
N GLU A 44 -8.13 7.45 -6.73
CA GLU A 44 -9.22 7.65 -7.68
C GLU A 44 -8.73 7.26 -9.09
N LEU A 45 -9.45 6.35 -9.75
CA LEU A 45 -9.21 5.83 -11.09
C LEU A 45 -10.41 6.16 -12.00
N GLU A 46 -10.32 5.83 -13.29
CA GLU A 46 -11.45 5.98 -14.22
C GLU A 46 -12.64 5.10 -13.86
N GLU A 47 -12.37 3.88 -13.40
CA GLU A 47 -13.38 2.85 -13.15
C GLU A 47 -13.75 2.67 -11.68
N GLY A 48 -13.26 3.55 -10.79
CA GLY A 48 -13.61 3.52 -9.37
C GLY A 48 -12.57 4.16 -8.45
N ALA A 49 -12.78 4.03 -7.15
CA ALA A 49 -11.87 4.51 -6.13
C ALA A 49 -11.56 3.44 -5.07
N LEU A 50 -10.29 3.40 -4.65
CA LEU A 50 -9.81 2.53 -3.58
C LEU A 50 -9.44 3.35 -2.35
N LEU A 51 -9.73 2.81 -1.17
CA LEU A 51 -9.20 3.30 0.10
C LEU A 51 -8.25 2.24 0.66
N VAL A 52 -6.97 2.56 0.75
CA VAL A 52 -5.93 1.64 1.20
C VAL A 52 -5.53 1.97 2.64
N ASP A 53 -5.51 0.95 3.49
CA ASP A 53 -5.06 0.98 4.90
C ASP A 53 -5.66 2.12 5.75
N PRO A 54 -6.99 2.23 5.86
CA PRO A 54 -7.63 3.16 6.78
C PRO A 54 -7.35 2.73 8.24
N ALA A 55 -6.31 3.29 8.85
CA ALA A 55 -5.83 2.96 10.19
C ALA A 55 -6.86 3.09 11.31
N GLU A 56 -7.72 4.12 11.25
CA GLU A 56 -8.71 4.44 12.27
C GLU A 56 -9.85 5.27 11.69
N ASP A 57 -11.06 5.16 12.26
CA ASP A 57 -12.16 6.10 12.00
C ASP A 57 -11.89 7.44 12.71
N SER A 58 -11.21 8.35 12.00
CA SER A 58 -10.86 9.68 12.49
C SER A 58 -11.44 10.81 11.63
N PRO A 59 -11.53 12.04 12.17
CA PRO A 59 -11.85 13.22 11.37
C PRO A 59 -10.93 13.41 10.15
N GLN A 60 -9.66 13.00 10.26
CA GLN A 60 -8.67 13.04 9.19
C GLN A 60 -8.99 12.04 8.08
N LEU A 61 -9.37 10.80 8.42
CA LEU A 61 -9.86 9.83 7.45
C LEU A 61 -11.11 10.35 6.73
N ARG A 62 -12.07 10.88 7.49
CA ARG A 62 -13.30 11.47 6.94
C ARG A 62 -13.02 12.67 6.04
N ALA A 63 -12.02 13.48 6.37
CA ALA A 63 -11.59 14.59 5.52
C ALA A 63 -10.91 14.12 4.24
N LEU A 64 -10.09 13.05 4.31
CA LEU A 64 -9.47 12.42 3.15
C LEU A 64 -10.54 11.89 2.17
N ILE A 65 -11.54 11.16 2.68
CA ILE A 65 -12.65 10.61 1.88
C ILE A 65 -13.59 11.73 1.41
N GLY A 66 -13.95 12.67 2.28
CA GLY A 66 -15.00 13.67 2.08
C GLY A 66 -16.28 13.09 1.46
N ASN A 67 -16.67 13.57 0.27
CA ASN A 67 -17.90 13.16 -0.43
C ASN A 67 -17.67 12.14 -1.56
N ARG A 68 -16.46 11.55 -1.66
CA ARG A 68 -16.18 10.54 -2.69
C ARG A 68 -16.79 9.19 -2.30
N SER A 69 -17.27 8.45 -3.28
CA SER A 69 -17.65 7.04 -3.10
C SER A 69 -16.38 6.19 -3.14
N ILE A 70 -16.30 5.18 -2.29
CA ILE A 70 -15.23 4.19 -2.29
C ILE A 70 -15.83 2.89 -2.81
N ASP A 71 -15.20 2.29 -3.82
CA ASP A 71 -15.68 1.04 -4.40
C ASP A 71 -15.12 -0.17 -3.64
N VAL A 72 -13.86 -0.07 -3.21
CA VAL A 72 -13.20 -1.14 -2.43
C VAL A 72 -12.26 -0.52 -1.40
N VAL A 73 -12.34 -1.01 -0.16
CA VAL A 73 -11.29 -0.82 0.84
C VAL A 73 -10.29 -1.95 0.69
N VAL A 74 -9.00 -1.64 0.63
CA VAL A 74 -7.95 -2.65 0.53
C VAL A 74 -7.04 -2.57 1.74
N LEU A 75 -6.81 -3.71 2.38
CA LEU A 75 -5.84 -3.86 3.46
C LEU A 75 -4.59 -4.52 2.88
N THR A 76 -3.47 -3.80 2.90
CA THR A 76 -2.18 -4.36 2.47
C THR A 76 -1.77 -5.52 3.36
N HIS A 77 -2.15 -5.47 4.64
CA HIS A 77 -1.95 -6.54 5.60
C HIS A 77 -2.87 -6.34 6.82
N GLY A 78 -2.90 -7.32 7.73
CA GLY A 78 -3.87 -7.39 8.84
C GLY A 78 -3.44 -6.77 10.15
N HIS A 79 -2.34 -6.01 10.23
CA HIS A 79 -1.93 -5.38 11.50
C HIS A 79 -2.89 -4.25 11.90
N PHE A 80 -3.05 -4.08 13.21
CA PHE A 80 -4.13 -3.29 13.77
C PHE A 80 -4.14 -1.82 13.32
N ASP A 81 -2.97 -1.26 13.08
CA ASP A 81 -2.76 0.12 12.69
C ASP A 81 -3.03 0.38 11.20
N HIS A 82 -3.41 -0.63 10.41
CA HIS A 82 -3.85 -0.47 9.02
C HIS A 82 -5.36 -0.69 8.84
N VAL A 83 -6.04 -1.22 9.85
CA VAL A 83 -7.37 -1.84 9.71
C VAL A 83 -8.48 -1.08 10.43
N GLY A 84 -8.18 -0.35 11.50
CA GLY A 84 -9.20 0.16 12.44
C GLY A 84 -10.27 1.09 11.87
N GLY A 85 -10.07 1.64 10.67
CA GLY A 85 -11.02 2.47 9.92
C GLY A 85 -11.65 1.77 8.71
N ALA A 86 -11.42 0.48 8.50
CA ALA A 86 -11.87 -0.24 7.29
C ALA A 86 -13.39 -0.24 7.09
N TRP A 87 -14.15 -0.18 8.18
CA TRP A 87 -15.62 -0.19 8.17
C TRP A 87 -16.24 1.21 8.18
N ILE A 88 -15.47 2.26 7.84
CA ILE A 88 -15.96 3.64 7.73
C ILE A 88 -17.17 3.77 6.79
N SER A 89 -17.25 2.89 5.80
CA SER A 89 -18.35 2.74 4.86
C SER A 89 -18.81 1.27 4.89
N PRO A 90 -19.76 0.91 5.77
CA PRO A 90 -20.10 -0.50 6.07
C PRO A 90 -20.57 -1.35 4.88
N GLU A 91 -21.06 -0.71 3.82
CA GLU A 91 -21.52 -1.37 2.59
C GLU A 91 -20.39 -1.60 1.57
N THR A 92 -19.20 -1.04 1.80
CA THR A 92 -18.06 -1.14 0.88
C THR A 92 -17.36 -2.48 1.07
N ASP A 93 -17.00 -3.12 -0.04
CA ASP A 93 -16.26 -4.37 0.00
C ASP A 93 -14.85 -4.14 0.56
N ILE A 94 -14.37 -5.09 1.36
CA ILE A 94 -13.03 -5.05 1.97
C ILE A 94 -12.23 -6.21 1.40
N ALA A 95 -11.14 -5.89 0.72
CA ALA A 95 -10.21 -6.84 0.11
C ALA A 95 -8.92 -6.97 0.93
N MET A 96 -8.50 -8.19 1.19
CA MET A 96 -7.19 -8.50 1.82
C MET A 96 -6.73 -9.91 1.47
N HIS A 97 -5.50 -10.28 1.77
CA HIS A 97 -5.10 -11.69 1.70
C HIS A 97 -5.64 -12.49 2.89
N ARG A 98 -6.07 -13.73 2.67
CA ARG A 98 -6.72 -14.57 3.71
C ARG A 98 -5.82 -14.85 4.90
N ASP A 99 -4.53 -15.03 4.68
CA ASP A 99 -3.57 -15.43 5.73
C ASP A 99 -3.42 -14.40 6.86
N ASP A 100 -3.87 -13.16 6.63
CA ASP A 100 -3.84 -12.09 7.62
C ASP A 100 -5.16 -11.88 8.35
N LEU A 101 -6.24 -12.57 7.96
CA LEU A 101 -7.55 -12.45 8.60
C LEU A 101 -7.46 -12.70 10.11
N ARG A 102 -6.62 -13.67 10.53
CA ARG A 102 -6.43 -14.01 11.95
C ARG A 102 -6.00 -12.82 12.82
N PHE A 103 -5.25 -11.87 12.25
CA PHE A 103 -4.82 -10.69 13.00
C PHE A 103 -5.97 -9.71 13.15
N VAL A 104 -6.79 -9.56 12.10
CA VAL A 104 -8.00 -8.76 12.17
C VAL A 104 -8.96 -9.33 13.22
N ASP A 105 -9.18 -10.65 13.21
CA ASP A 105 -10.01 -11.35 14.20
C ASP A 105 -9.48 -11.13 15.65
N GLU A 106 -8.16 -11.10 15.84
CA GLU A 106 -7.53 -10.94 17.16
C GLU A 106 -7.66 -9.51 17.69
N PHE A 107 -7.40 -8.50 16.86
CA PHE A 107 -7.40 -7.10 17.28
C PHE A 107 -8.80 -6.45 17.22
N PHE A 108 -9.69 -6.94 16.37
CA PHE A 108 -11.04 -6.41 16.16
C PHE A 108 -12.10 -7.53 16.17
N PRO A 109 -12.30 -8.27 17.28
CA PRO A 109 -13.14 -9.48 17.29
C PRO A 109 -14.61 -9.28 16.88
N ASP A 110 -15.12 -8.04 16.96
CA ASP A 110 -16.49 -7.66 16.58
C ASP A 110 -16.55 -6.92 15.22
N HIS A 111 -15.52 -7.11 14.38
CA HIS A 111 -15.42 -6.40 13.11
C HIS A 111 -16.53 -6.75 12.12
N GLY A 112 -16.85 -5.81 11.22
CA GLY A 112 -17.78 -6.07 10.11
C GLY A 112 -17.21 -7.07 9.10
N PRO A 113 -18.01 -7.65 8.21
CA PRO A 113 -17.55 -8.76 7.39
C PRO A 113 -16.42 -8.36 6.41
N ILE A 114 -15.41 -9.22 6.29
CA ILE A 114 -14.41 -9.19 5.22
C ILE A 114 -14.70 -10.37 4.30
N LYS A 115 -15.12 -10.09 3.06
CA LYS A 115 -15.65 -11.11 2.15
C LYS A 115 -14.75 -11.37 0.96
N ARG A 116 -13.96 -10.39 0.54
CA ARG A 116 -13.09 -10.50 -0.61
C ARG A 116 -11.67 -10.85 -0.18
N PHE A 117 -11.25 -12.05 -0.53
CA PHE A 117 -9.88 -12.49 -0.35
C PHE A 117 -9.18 -12.49 -1.70
N VAL A 118 -7.96 -11.97 -1.75
CA VAL A 118 -7.17 -11.83 -2.97
C VAL A 118 -5.84 -12.57 -2.84
N ASP A 119 -5.40 -13.18 -3.93
CA ASP A 119 -4.15 -13.91 -4.08
C ASP A 119 -3.19 -13.18 -5.04
N ASP A 120 -1.97 -13.71 -5.21
CA ASP A 120 -0.99 -13.15 -6.15
C ASP A 120 -1.52 -13.12 -7.60
N GLY A 121 -1.40 -11.97 -8.25
CA GLY A 121 -1.83 -11.79 -9.64
C GLY A 121 -3.31 -11.49 -9.83
N ASP A 122 -4.12 -11.48 -8.77
CA ASP A 122 -5.50 -11.03 -8.83
C ASP A 122 -5.60 -9.54 -9.20
N GLU A 123 -6.79 -9.15 -9.66
CA GLU A 123 -7.12 -7.78 -10.01
C GLU A 123 -8.30 -7.26 -9.16
N ILE A 124 -8.09 -6.15 -8.45
CA ILE A 124 -9.10 -5.59 -7.52
C ILE A 124 -10.16 -4.79 -8.28
N LEU A 125 -9.68 -3.89 -9.13
CA LEU A 125 -10.40 -3.10 -10.13
C LEU A 125 -9.53 -3.11 -11.40
N PRO A 126 -10.08 -2.81 -12.58
CA PRO A 126 -9.29 -2.80 -13.81
C PRO A 126 -8.06 -1.89 -13.70
N GLY A 127 -6.88 -2.46 -13.97
CA GLY A 127 -5.57 -1.83 -13.81
C GLY A 127 -4.94 -1.95 -12.42
N VAL A 128 -5.59 -2.60 -11.44
CA VAL A 128 -5.13 -2.71 -10.05
C VAL A 128 -4.73 -4.13 -9.72
N GLN A 129 -3.46 -4.46 -9.96
CA GLN A 129 -2.91 -5.79 -9.77
C GLN A 129 -2.41 -6.02 -8.35
N VAL A 130 -2.69 -7.20 -7.80
CA VAL A 130 -2.22 -7.66 -6.50
C VAL A 130 -0.88 -8.38 -6.65
N LEU A 131 0.08 -8.03 -5.79
CA LEU A 131 1.34 -8.75 -5.62
C LEU A 131 1.39 -9.28 -4.19
N HIS A 132 1.37 -10.61 -4.00
CA HIS A 132 1.60 -11.22 -2.70
C HIS A 132 3.08 -11.16 -2.32
N LEU A 133 3.38 -10.43 -1.25
CA LEU A 133 4.73 -10.10 -0.81
C LEU A 133 4.87 -10.37 0.70
N PRO A 134 4.77 -11.63 1.15
CA PRO A 134 4.82 -11.98 2.56
C PRO A 134 6.18 -11.69 3.18
N GLY A 135 6.22 -11.67 4.51
CA GLY A 135 7.45 -11.58 5.29
C GLY A 135 7.36 -10.59 6.44
N HIS A 136 6.66 -9.47 6.24
CA HIS A 136 6.23 -8.61 7.34
C HIS A 136 5.07 -9.28 8.08
N SER A 137 4.06 -9.70 7.31
CA SER A 137 3.02 -10.64 7.71
C SER A 137 2.88 -11.75 6.64
N PRO A 138 2.23 -12.88 6.94
CA PRO A 138 1.93 -13.95 5.98
C PRO A 138 1.06 -13.52 4.79
N GLY A 139 0.16 -12.56 5.00
CA GLY A 139 -0.79 -12.05 4.00
C GLY A 139 -0.44 -10.67 3.45
N SER A 140 0.79 -10.19 3.63
CA SER A 140 1.20 -8.89 3.07
C SER A 140 1.04 -8.88 1.54
N ILE A 141 0.34 -7.87 1.01
CA ILE A 141 0.18 -7.61 -0.42
C ILE A 141 0.63 -6.20 -0.78
N ALA A 142 1.02 -6.02 -2.03
CA ALA A 142 1.15 -4.71 -2.66
C ALA A 142 0.15 -4.55 -3.81
N LEU A 143 -0.22 -3.31 -4.10
CA LEU A 143 -1.02 -2.95 -5.27
C LEU A 143 -0.13 -2.30 -6.32
N ARG A 144 -0.16 -2.84 -7.53
CA ARG A 144 0.48 -2.23 -8.70
C ARG A 144 -0.60 -1.57 -9.57
N ILE A 145 -0.43 -0.27 -9.81
CA ILE A 145 -1.30 0.54 -10.65
C ILE A 145 -0.39 1.41 -11.52
N ASP A 146 -0.39 1.18 -12.84
CA ASP A 146 0.55 1.81 -13.77
C ASP A 146 2.01 1.73 -13.27
N ASP A 147 2.66 2.89 -13.10
CA ASP A 147 4.04 3.06 -12.59
C ASP A 147 4.07 3.28 -11.05
N CYS A 148 3.02 2.93 -10.32
CA CYS A 148 2.91 3.11 -8.87
C CYS A 148 2.76 1.76 -8.14
N LEU A 149 3.37 1.67 -6.96
CA LEU A 149 3.30 0.52 -6.05
C LEU A 149 2.87 0.99 -4.66
N PHE A 150 1.77 0.48 -4.14
CA PHE A 150 1.34 0.66 -2.75
C PHE A 150 1.72 -0.60 -1.99
N VAL A 151 2.78 -0.54 -1.20
CA VAL A 151 3.52 -1.73 -0.76
C VAL A 151 3.28 -2.13 0.69
N GLY A 152 2.40 -1.40 1.40
CA GLY A 152 2.22 -1.56 2.83
C GLY A 152 3.58 -1.54 3.54
N ASP A 153 3.79 -2.53 4.39
CA ASP A 153 4.98 -2.65 5.24
C ASP A 153 6.05 -3.58 4.67
N VAL A 154 6.14 -3.70 3.34
CA VAL A 154 7.19 -4.49 2.69
C VAL A 154 8.47 -3.66 2.51
N LEU A 155 8.37 -2.49 1.88
CA LEU A 155 9.50 -1.64 1.54
C LEU A 155 9.24 -0.19 1.97
N PHE A 156 10.22 0.41 2.64
CA PHE A 156 10.20 1.82 3.05
C PHE A 156 11.36 2.57 2.39
N ALA A 157 11.32 3.91 2.44
CA ALA A 157 12.50 4.71 2.13
C ALA A 157 13.65 4.33 3.10
N ASP A 158 14.77 3.87 2.54
CA ASP A 158 15.98 3.46 3.28
C ASP A 158 15.79 2.31 4.29
N SER A 159 14.65 1.61 4.27
CA SER A 159 14.36 0.51 5.20
C SER A 159 13.42 -0.54 4.60
N ILE A 160 13.11 -1.58 5.37
CA ILE A 160 12.05 -2.57 5.10
C ILE A 160 11.15 -2.69 6.34
N GLY A 161 10.01 -3.37 6.20
CA GLY A 161 9.18 -3.74 7.35
C GLY A 161 9.89 -4.66 8.32
N ARG A 162 9.48 -4.58 9.59
CA ARG A 162 9.96 -5.50 10.62
C ARG A 162 9.44 -6.92 10.37
N THR A 163 10.21 -7.92 10.78
CA THR A 163 9.89 -9.34 10.55
C THR A 163 9.94 -10.17 11.83
N ASP A 164 9.95 -9.51 12.99
CA ASP A 164 10.09 -10.10 14.33
C ASP A 164 8.76 -10.23 15.09
N LEU A 165 7.65 -9.79 14.48
CA LEU A 165 6.29 -9.97 15.01
C LEU A 165 5.69 -11.33 14.61
N PRO A 166 4.61 -11.79 15.26
CA PRO A 166 3.97 -13.06 14.93
C PRO A 166 3.60 -13.18 13.44
N GLY A 167 4.12 -14.21 12.77
CA GLY A 167 3.94 -14.42 11.32
C GLY A 167 4.97 -13.72 10.43
N GLY A 168 5.81 -12.85 10.99
CA GLY A 168 6.95 -12.27 10.29
C GLY A 168 8.09 -13.28 10.06
N SER A 169 8.82 -13.12 8.96
CA SER A 169 9.99 -13.92 8.62
C SER A 169 10.94 -13.15 7.71
N MET A 170 12.20 -12.99 8.13
CA MET A 170 13.22 -12.29 7.35
C MET A 170 13.58 -13.06 6.06
N ASP A 171 13.59 -14.39 6.09
CA ASP A 171 13.89 -15.18 4.88
C ASP A 171 12.79 -15.02 3.82
N VAL A 172 11.52 -15.00 4.26
CA VAL A 172 10.38 -14.78 3.37
C VAL A 172 10.34 -13.33 2.86
N MET A 173 10.59 -12.36 3.76
CA MET A 173 10.72 -10.95 3.39
C MET A 173 11.83 -10.75 2.35
N ALA A 174 12.96 -11.43 2.49
CA ALA A 174 14.06 -11.35 1.55
C ALA A 174 13.64 -11.77 0.13
N ASP A 175 12.83 -12.82 0.00
CA ASP A 175 12.31 -13.27 -1.30
C ASP A 175 11.32 -12.27 -1.89
N SER A 176 10.44 -11.70 -1.06
CA SER A 176 9.51 -10.62 -1.47
C SER A 176 10.26 -9.37 -1.94
N ILE A 177 11.30 -8.95 -1.22
CA ILE A 177 12.16 -7.83 -1.63
C ILE A 177 12.89 -8.16 -2.93
N ARG A 178 13.46 -9.36 -3.11
CA ARG A 178 14.09 -9.76 -4.38
C ARG A 178 13.11 -9.69 -5.55
N ARG A 179 11.88 -10.19 -5.36
CA ARG A 179 10.81 -10.12 -6.37
C ARG A 179 10.47 -8.67 -6.73
N LEU A 180 10.30 -7.80 -5.73
CA LEU A 180 10.02 -6.38 -5.90
C LEU A 180 11.16 -5.67 -6.65
N MET A 181 12.41 -5.96 -6.27
CA MET A 181 13.60 -5.38 -6.92
C MET A 181 13.81 -5.89 -8.35
N ALA A 182 13.31 -7.07 -8.69
CA ALA A 182 13.40 -7.65 -10.03
C ALA A 182 12.38 -7.05 -11.03
N LEU A 183 11.38 -6.27 -10.56
CA LEU A 183 10.41 -5.65 -11.46
C LEU A 183 11.10 -4.71 -12.48
N PRO A 184 10.81 -4.83 -13.78
CA PRO A 184 11.40 -3.94 -14.77
C PRO A 184 10.81 -2.53 -14.64
N GLY A 185 11.65 -1.52 -14.61
CA GLY A 185 11.23 -0.11 -14.54
C GLY A 185 11.46 0.52 -13.17
N ASP A 186 11.04 1.77 -13.07
CA ASP A 186 11.21 2.58 -11.86
C ASP A 186 9.85 3.09 -11.38
N PHE A 187 9.31 2.36 -10.41
CA PHE A 187 8.00 2.63 -9.87
C PHE A 187 8.11 3.63 -8.72
N ALA A 188 7.13 4.54 -8.63
CA ALA A 188 6.90 5.28 -7.39
C ALA A 188 6.36 4.32 -6.33
N VAL A 189 6.96 4.35 -5.14
CA VAL A 189 6.64 3.45 -4.02
C VAL A 189 5.96 4.23 -2.92
N TYR A 190 4.78 3.76 -2.53
CA TYR A 190 3.90 4.31 -1.49
C TYR A 190 3.84 3.32 -0.33
N PRO A 191 4.61 3.54 0.75
CA PRO A 191 4.67 2.62 1.87
C PRO A 191 3.52 2.80 2.86
N GLY A 192 3.34 1.82 3.74
CA GLY A 192 2.44 1.88 4.89
C GLY A 192 2.86 2.92 5.93
N HIS A 193 4.15 3.25 6.04
CA HIS A 193 4.65 4.30 6.92
C HIS A 193 5.75 5.14 6.27
N GLY A 194 5.89 6.38 6.74
CA GLY A 194 7.00 7.26 6.34
C GLY A 194 6.84 7.84 4.94
N GLU A 195 7.95 8.28 4.36
CA GLU A 195 7.97 8.95 3.06
C GLU A 195 7.89 7.97 1.89
N SER A 196 7.27 8.40 0.80
CA SER A 196 7.34 7.67 -0.47
C SER A 196 8.78 7.56 -0.96
N THR A 197 9.06 6.62 -1.88
CA THR A 197 10.36 6.48 -2.55
C THR A 197 10.19 6.00 -4.00
N THR A 198 11.25 5.51 -4.63
CA THR A 198 11.24 4.87 -5.96
C THR A 198 12.02 3.57 -5.93
N LEU A 199 11.65 2.58 -6.76
CA LEU A 199 12.42 1.33 -6.82
C LEU A 199 13.86 1.55 -7.24
N ALA A 200 14.15 2.49 -8.15
CA ALA A 200 15.52 2.82 -8.52
C ALA A 200 16.32 3.34 -7.33
N CYS A 201 15.74 4.23 -6.52
CA CYS A 201 16.38 4.73 -5.31
C CYS A 201 16.68 3.59 -4.33
N GLU A 202 15.68 2.78 -3.98
CA GLU A 202 15.85 1.71 -3.00
C GLU A 202 16.81 0.60 -3.49
N ARG A 203 16.87 0.34 -4.80
CA ARG A 203 17.92 -0.52 -5.38
C ARG A 203 19.31 0.03 -5.09
N ASP A 204 19.51 1.33 -5.18
CA ASP A 204 20.84 1.92 -5.10
C ASP A 204 21.32 2.12 -3.66
N ILE A 205 20.42 2.55 -2.77
CA ILE A 205 20.82 3.05 -1.44
C ILE A 205 20.31 2.21 -0.27
N ASN A 206 19.21 1.45 -0.41
CA ASN A 206 18.61 0.76 0.72
C ASN A 206 19.56 -0.31 1.30
N PRO A 207 19.96 -0.19 2.58
CA PRO A 207 20.96 -1.08 3.16
C PRO A 207 20.49 -2.55 3.18
N TYR A 208 19.21 -2.81 3.42
CA TYR A 208 18.65 -4.16 3.43
C TYR A 208 18.62 -4.76 2.03
N VAL A 209 18.21 -3.99 1.02
CA VAL A 209 18.23 -4.44 -0.38
C VAL A 209 19.65 -4.81 -0.82
N ARG A 210 20.64 -4.01 -0.43
CA ARG A 210 22.06 -4.27 -0.78
C ARG A 210 22.63 -5.52 -0.13
N MET A 211 22.14 -5.92 1.03
CA MET A 211 22.55 -7.16 1.70
C MET A 211 21.99 -8.42 1.04
N LEU A 212 20.93 -8.28 0.22
CA LEU A 212 20.25 -9.40 -0.44
C LEU A 212 20.74 -9.68 -1.86
N ARG A 213 21.68 -8.87 -2.36
CA ARG A 213 22.29 -8.97 -3.69
C ARG A 213 23.43 -9.98 -3.75
#